data_AF-A0A920HKX1-F1
#
_entry.id   AF-A0A920HKX1-F1
#
_cell.length_a   1.000
_cell.length_b   1.000
_cell.length_c   1.000
_cell.angle_alpha   90.00
_cell.angle_beta   90.00
_cell.angle_gamma   90.00
#
_symmetry.space_group_name_H-M   'P 1'
#
loop_
_entity.id
_entity.type
_entity.pdbx_description
1 polymer ?
#
loop_
_entity_poly.entity_id
_entity_poly.type
_entity_poly.pdbx_seq_one_letter_code
_entity_poly.pdbx_strand_id
1 'polypeptide(L)' 'MIEDLISTGKSSLKAIKALRNKNLNVVGMLSIFSYNFDFANERFQKENISINSLADYNTLVEMIIAEALLHMLSLTD' A
#
# COMPACT_ATOMS: atom_id res chain seq x y z
N MET A 1 6.74 -11.12 -3.23
CA MET A 1 6.63 -10.29 -4.45
C MET A 1 6.94 -8.84 -4.07
N ILE A 2 7.55 -8.07 -4.97
CA ILE A 2 7.86 -6.66 -4.74
C ILE A 2 7.12 -5.83 -5.79
N GLU A 3 6.52 -4.71 -5.37
CA GLU A 3 5.81 -3.75 -6.21
C GLU A 3 6.26 -2.32 -5.89
N ASP A 4 6.04 -1.42 -6.84
CA ASP A 4 6.15 0.01 -6.55
C ASP A 4 4.94 0.49 -5.73
N LEU A 5 3.73 0.22 -6.20
CA LEU A 5 2.50 0.82 -5.71
C LEU A 5 1.34 -0.16 -5.64
N ILE A 6 0.68 -0.20 -4.49
CA ILE A 6 -0.63 -0.83 -4.35
C ILE A 6 -1.72 0.22 -4.53
N SER A 7 -2.46 0.13 -5.63
CA SER A 7 -3.72 0.88 -5.82
C SER A 7 -4.92 -0.01 -5.52
N THR A 8 -5.46 -0.69 -6.52
CA THR A 8 -6.62 -1.60 -6.36
C THR A 8 -6.23 -3.04 -6.02
N GLY A 9 -4.93 -3.36 -6.07
CA GLY A 9 -4.39 -4.71 -5.87
C GLY A 9 -4.64 -5.70 -7.02
N LYS A 10 -5.40 -5.33 -8.07
CA LYS A 10 -5.77 -6.26 -9.16
C LYS A 10 -4.58 -6.76 -9.97
N SER A 11 -3.66 -5.87 -10.36
CA SER A 11 -2.46 -6.23 -11.13
C SER A 11 -1.60 -7.20 -10.33
N SER A 12 -1.34 -6.86 -9.07
CA SER A 12 -0.47 -7.63 -8.20
C SER A 12 -1.04 -9.01 -7.87
N LEU A 13 -2.36 -9.12 -7.64
CA LEU A 13 -3.02 -10.42 -7.46
C LEU A 13 -2.97 -11.28 -8.72
N LYS A 14 -3.06 -10.68 -9.92
CA LYS A 14 -2.89 -11.44 -11.18
C LYS A 14 -1.48 -12.02 -11.26
N ALA A 15 -0.46 -11.26 -10.89
CA ALA A 15 0.92 -11.75 -10.84
C ALA A 15 1.10 -12.87 -9.79
N ILE A 16 0.55 -12.70 -8.59
CA ILE A 16 0.58 -13.73 -7.53
C ILE A 16 -0.09 -15.03 -8.00
N LYS A 17 -1.26 -14.94 -8.64
CA LYS A 17 -1.96 -16.12 -9.20
C LYS A 17 -1.13 -16.80 -10.28
N ALA A 18 -0.48 -16.03 -11.16
CA ALA A 18 0.41 -16.60 -12.18
C ALA A 18 1.61 -17.33 -11.56
N LEU A 19 2.19 -16.83 -10.46
CA LEU A 19 3.27 -17.50 -9.73
C LEU A 19 2.76 -18.78 -9.05
N ARG A 20 1.62 -18.72 -8.35
CA ARG A 20 1.00 -19.88 -7.68
C ARG A 20 0.63 -20.98 -8.68
N ASN A 21 0.14 -20.63 -9.86
CA ASN A 21 -0.15 -21.60 -10.94
C ASN A 21 1.09 -22.33 -11.44
N LYS A 22 2.29 -21.80 -11.18
CA LYS A 22 3.58 -22.48 -11.44
C LYS A 22 4.11 -23.22 -10.21
N ASN A 23 3.25 -23.50 -9.22
CA ASN A 23 3.57 -24.13 -7.94
C ASN A 23 4.63 -23.36 -7.12
N LEU A 24 4.78 -22.05 -7.35
CA LEU A 24 5.66 -21.20 -6.54
C LEU A 24 4.93 -20.78 -5.27
N ASN A 25 5.63 -20.89 -4.13
CA ASN A 25 5.13 -20.42 -2.86
C ASN A 25 5.29 -18.90 -2.73
N VAL A 26 4.18 -18.17 -2.83
CA VAL A 26 4.16 -16.72 -2.58
C VAL A 26 3.82 -16.47 -1.12
N VAL A 27 4.85 -16.14 -0.32
CA VAL A 27 4.75 -15.93 1.13
C VAL A 27 4.20 -14.55 1.54
N GLY A 28 4.16 -13.60 0.62
CA GLY A 28 3.70 -12.23 0.88
C GLY A 28 4.11 -11.24 -0.20
N MET A 29 3.74 -9.98 0.03
CA MET A 29 4.03 -8.86 -0.88
C MET A 29 4.51 -7.63 -0.10
N LEU A 30 5.52 -6.95 -0.65
CA LEU A 30 6.05 -5.69 -0.15
C LEU A 30 5.90 -4.62 -1.25
N SER A 31 5.45 -3.41 -0.90
CA SER A 31 5.42 -2.27 -1.83
C SER A 31 6.13 -1.04 -1.28
N ILE A 32 6.53 -0.12 -2.17
CA ILE A 32 7.04 1.18 -1.75
C ILE A 32 5.89 2.02 -1.18
N PHE A 33 4.77 2.10 -1.89
CA PHE A 33 3.60 2.88 -1.46
C PHE A 33 2.30 2.08 -1.56
N SER A 34 1.29 2.49 -0.79
CA SER A 34 -0.07 1.97 -0.89
C SER A 34 -1.10 3.07 -0.68
N TYR A 35 -2.16 3.06 -1.48
CA TYR A 35 -3.34 3.88 -1.18
C TYR A 35 -4.13 3.39 0.03
N ASN A 36 -3.83 2.17 0.50
CA ASN A 36 -4.41 1.57 1.71
C ASN A 36 -5.95 1.53 1.72
N PHE A 37 -6.56 1.37 0.54
CA PHE A 37 -8.02 1.20 0.46
C PHE A 37 -8.45 -0.14 1.09
N ASP A 38 -9.48 -0.10 1.94
CA ASP A 38 -10.01 -1.30 2.60
C ASP A 38 -10.35 -2.41 1.61
N PHE A 39 -10.98 -2.07 0.49
CA PHE A 39 -11.34 -3.05 -0.53
C PHE A 39 -10.12 -3.73 -1.17
N ALA A 40 -8.95 -3.07 -1.21
CA ALA A 40 -7.72 -3.66 -1.71
C ALA A 40 -7.13 -4.61 -0.67
N ASN A 41 -7.06 -4.17 0.59
CA ASN A 41 -6.58 -4.96 1.72
C ASN A 41 -7.39 -6.26 1.89
N GLU A 42 -8.71 -6.17 1.83
CA GLU A 42 -9.60 -7.33 1.89
C GLU A 42 -9.33 -8.35 0.77
N ARG A 43 -9.00 -7.90 -0.45
CA ARG A 43 -8.72 -8.80 -1.57
C ARG A 43 -7.47 -9.62 -1.31
N PHE A 44 -6.41 -9.01 -0.77
CA PHE A 44 -5.20 -9.73 -0.41
C PHE A 44 -5.43 -10.70 0.76
N GLN A 45 -6.21 -10.28 1.76
CA GLN A 45 -6.59 -11.15 2.88
C GLN A 45 -7.37 -12.39 2.40
N LYS A 46 -8.36 -12.20 1.50
CA LYS A 46 -9.14 -13.30 0.88
C LYS A 46 -8.27 -14.30 0.12
N GLU A 47 -7.12 -13.85 -0.39
CA GLU A 47 -6.16 -14.69 -1.12
C GLU A 47 -5.06 -15.24 -0.20
N ASN A 48 -5.18 -15.04 1.13
CA ASN A 48 -4.18 -15.40 2.14
C ASN A 48 -2.79 -14.85 1.80
N ILE A 49 -2.71 -13.57 1.43
CA ILE A 49 -1.47 -12.86 1.15
C ILE A 49 -1.31 -11.73 2.16
N SER A 50 -0.23 -11.77 2.95
CA SER A 50 0.20 -10.62 3.75
C SER A 50 0.80 -9.56 2.83
N ILE A 51 0.38 -8.31 3.04
CA ILE A 51 0.90 -7.13 2.35
C ILE A 51 1.53 -6.19 3.37
N ASN A 52 2.67 -5.60 3.00
CA ASN A 52 3.32 -4.54 3.75
C ASN A 52 3.75 -3.44 2.78
N SER A 53 3.73 -2.19 3.22
CA SER A 53 4.11 -1.05 2.41
C SER A 53 5.04 -0.14 3.21
N LEU A 54 6.05 0.44 2.55
CA LEU A 54 6.99 1.34 3.22
C LEU A 54 6.35 2.69 3.58
N ALA A 55 5.37 3.12 2.79
CA ALA A 55 4.56 4.31 3.04
C ALA A 55 3.11 4.09 2.57
N ASP A 56 2.19 4.88 3.10
CA ASP A 56 0.78 4.83 2.73
C ASP A 56 0.14 6.22 2.62
N TYR A 57 -1.00 6.26 1.94
CA TYR A 57 -1.72 7.50 1.66
C TYR A 57 -2.25 8.22 2.90
N ASN A 58 -2.70 7.50 3.92
CA ASN A 58 -3.24 8.13 5.12
C ASN A 58 -2.10 8.85 5.86
N THR A 59 -0.98 8.14 6.06
CA THR A 59 0.23 8.73 6.66
C THR A 59 0.71 9.94 5.85
N LEU A 60 0.73 9.86 4.51
CA LEU A 60 1.11 10.99 3.65
C LEU A 60 0.21 12.21 3.86
N VAL A 61 -1.11 12.03 3.91
CA VAL A 61 -2.06 13.12 4.13
C VAL A 61 -1.89 13.74 5.51
N GLU A 62 -1.72 12.93 6.54
CA GLU A 62 -1.46 13.39 7.91
C GLU A 62 -0.19 14.26 7.98
N MET A 63 0.89 13.83 7.31
CA MET A 63 2.14 14.61 7.23
C MET A 63 1.93 15.95 6.53
N ILE A 64 1.21 15.98 5.39
CA ILE A 64 0.94 17.21 4.65
C ILE A 64 0.14 18.21 5.50
N ILE A 65 -0.89 17.73 6.22
CA ILE A 65 -1.69 18.57 7.09
C ILE A 65 -0.84 19.13 8.24
N ALA A 66 -0.04 18.28 8.89
CA ALA A 66 0.84 18.70 9.97
C ALA A 66 1.84 19.79 9.52
N GLU A 67 2.44 19.62 8.34
CA GLU A 67 3.37 20.60 7.77
C GLU A 67 2.67 21.91 7.38
N ALA A 68 1.47 21.83 6.80
CA ALA A 68 0.67 23.01 6.49
C ALA A 68 0.29 23.80 7.75
N LEU A 69 -0.09 23.12 8.84
CA LEU A 69 -0.39 23.74 10.13
C LEU A 69 0.84 24.42 10.72
N LEU A 70 2.00 23.77 10.67
CA LEU A 70 3.27 24.35 11.12
C LEU A 70 3.61 25.62 10.35
N HIS A 71 3.45 25.59 9.02
CA HIS A 71 3.68 26.74 8.17
C HIS A 71 2.71 27.90 8.48
N MET A 72 1.42 27.62 8.69
CA MET A 72 0.45 28.67 9.05
C MET A 72 0.79 29.35 10.39
N LEU A 73 1.22 28.59 11.40
CA LEU A 73 1.64 29.13 12.69
C LEU A 73 2.89 30.02 12.56
N SER A 74 3.82 29.69 11.66
CA SER A 74 5.03 30.49 11.43
C SER A 74 4.79 31.84 10.75
N LEU A 75 3.61 32.07 10.18
CA LEU A 75 3.23 33.32 9.50
C LEU A 75 2.45 34.28 10.41
N THR A 76 2.13 33.88 11.64
CA THR A 76 1.36 34.67 12.61
C THR A 76 2.22 35.36 13.68
N ASP A 77 3.53 35.17 13.63
CA ASP A 77 4.56 35.88 14.42
C ASP A 77 5.16 37.06 13.62
#